data_AF-A0AAD5NIR1-F1
#
_entry.id   AF-A0AAD5NIR1-F1
#
_cell.length_a   1.000
_cell.length_b   1.000
_cell.length_c   1.000
_cell.angle_alpha   90.00
_cell.angle_beta   90.00
_cell.angle_gamma   90.00
#
_symmetry.space_group_name_H-M   'P 1'
#
loop_
_entity.id
_entity.type
_entity.pdbx_description
1 polymer ?
#
loop_
_entity_poly.entity_id
_entity_poly.type
_entity_poly.pdbx_seq_one_letter_code
_entity_poly.pdbx_strand_id
1 'polypeptide(L)'
;MNVDAPSTAGLVGVGVVIQDNMGCVMAACLKRYSDSFSIEIAESLAVLKGLELASDSNLVTVCLKSDSSVVINLSKSNLLHLSEFGWFCRTLRHCPVC
;
A
#
# COMPACT_ATOMS: atom_id res chain seq x y z
N MET A 1 -8.29 -4.57 1.86
CA MET A 1 -6.97 -4.65 1.19
C MET A 1 -5.92 -4.82 2.26
N ASN A 2 -5.29 -5.98 2.28
CA ASN A 2 -4.13 -6.27 3.11
C ASN A 2 -2.86 -6.02 2.29
N VAL A 3 -1.89 -5.34 2.89
CA VAL A 3 -0.60 -5.02 2.26
C VAL A 3 0.54 -5.41 3.18
N ASP A 4 1.64 -5.86 2.60
CA ASP A 4 2.87 -6.21 3.32
C ASP A 4 4.07 -6.03 2.38
N ALA A 5 5.20 -5.55 2.93
CA ALA A 5 6.40 -5.26 2.16
C ALA A 5 7.69 -5.74 2.84
N PRO A 6 8.03 -7.04 2.74
CA PRO A 6 9.28 -7.55 3.28
C PRO A 6 10.49 -6.96 2.53
N SER A 7 11.49 -6.51 3.29
CA SER A 7 12.79 -6.07 2.75
C SER A 7 13.91 -6.99 3.24
N THR A 8 14.80 -7.41 2.34
CA THR A 8 15.98 -8.22 2.68
C THR A 8 17.09 -7.93 1.68
N ALA A 9 18.27 -7.51 2.16
CA ALA A 9 19.52 -7.41 1.40
C ALA A 9 19.38 -6.87 -0.04
N GLY A 10 18.78 -5.68 -0.20
CA GLY A 10 18.64 -5.02 -1.51
C GLY A 10 17.48 -5.52 -2.38
N LEU A 11 16.59 -6.34 -1.81
CA LEU A 11 15.34 -6.76 -2.43
C LEU A 11 14.17 -6.34 -1.56
N VAL A 12 13.13 -5.84 -2.22
CA VAL A 12 11.85 -5.52 -1.60
C VAL A 12 10.75 -6.31 -2.30
N GLY A 13 10.05 -7.13 -1.53
CA GLY A 13 8.80 -7.75 -1.93
C GLY A 13 7.63 -6.82 -1.59
N VAL A 14 6.63 -6.77 -2.46
CA VAL A 14 5.36 -6.11 -2.21
C VAL A 14 4.26 -7.12 -2.47
N GLY A 15 3.45 -7.40 -1.46
CA GLY A 15 2.26 -8.24 -1.54
C GLY A 15 1.00 -7.45 -1.26
N VAL A 16 -0.01 -7.62 -2.10
CA VAL A 16 -1.34 -7.02 -1.89
C VAL A 16 -2.41 -8.07 -2.12
N VAL A 17 -3.37 -8.13 -1.20
CA VAL A 17 -4.60 -8.92 -1.36
C VAL A 17 -5.81 -8.04 -1.10
N ILE A 18 -6.73 -7.99 -2.07
CA ILE A 18 -8.04 -7.34 -1.93
C ILE A 18 -9.09 -8.43 -1.78
N GLN A 19 -9.88 -8.33 -0.72
CA GLN A 19 -10.94 -9.28 -0.39
C GLN A 19 -12.24 -8.52 -0.22
N ASP A 20 -13.36 -9.18 -0.49
CA ASP A 20 -14.68 -8.70 -0.09
C ASP A 20 -14.91 -8.85 1.43
N ASN A 21 -16.11 -8.48 1.88
CA ASN A 21 -16.49 -8.56 3.29
C ASN A 21 -16.67 -10.00 3.81
N MET A 22 -16.76 -11.00 2.92
CA MET A 22 -16.79 -12.41 3.29
C MET A 22 -15.40 -13.05 3.31
N GLY A 23 -14.36 -12.29 2.97
CA GLY A 23 -12.98 -12.78 2.86
C GLY A 23 -12.66 -13.45 1.53
N CYS A 24 -13.56 -13.38 0.53
CA CYS A 24 -13.26 -13.89 -0.80
C CYS A 24 -12.28 -12.96 -1.53
N VAL A 25 -11.19 -13.52 -2.06
CA VAL A 25 -10.16 -12.76 -2.78
C VAL A 25 -10.73 -12.26 -4.11
N MET A 26 -10.77 -10.94 -4.26
CA MET A 26 -11.23 -10.26 -5.48
C MET A 26 -10.07 -9.98 -6.43
N ALA A 27 -8.90 -9.63 -5.87
CA ALA A 27 -7.68 -9.35 -6.62
C ALA A 27 -6.45 -9.56 -5.73
N ALA A 28 -5.32 -9.93 -6.33
CA ALA A 28 -4.04 -10.01 -5.63
C ALA A 28 -2.90 -9.63 -6.57
N CYS A 29 -1.84 -9.04 -6.02
CA CYS A 29 -0.61 -8.79 -6.76
C CYS A 29 0.62 -9.08 -5.92
N LEU A 30 1.69 -9.49 -6.61
CA LEU A 30 3.02 -9.64 -6.05
C LEU A 30 3.99 -8.91 -6.97
N LYS A 31 4.80 -8.02 -6.41
CA LYS A 31 5.85 -7.32 -7.14
C LYS A 31 7.15 -7.36 -6.37
N ARG A 32 8.26 -7.45 -7.09
CA ARG A 32 9.62 -7.40 -6.52
C ARG A 32 10.34 -6.20 -7.08
N TYR A 33 11.04 -5.49 -6.22
CA TYR A 33 11.93 -4.39 -6.57
C TYR A 33 13.36 -4.78 -6.19
N SER A 34 14.29 -4.55 -7.11
CA SER A 34 15.72 -4.79 -6.93
C SER A 34 16.38 -3.53 -6.37
N ASP A 35 15.85 -3.03 -5.25
CA ASP A 35 16.26 -1.80 -4.60
C ASP A 35 16.30 -1.97 -3.09
N SER A 36 17.15 -1.18 -2.42
CA SER A 36 17.20 -1.08 -0.97
C SER A 36 16.34 0.09 -0.49
N PHE A 37 15.03 -0.13 -0.37
CA PHE A 37 14.15 0.83 0.30
C PHE A 37 14.16 0.63 1.81
N SER A 38 13.89 1.71 2.55
CA SER A 38 13.53 1.57 3.96
C SER A 38 12.20 0.82 4.08
N ILE A 39 11.95 0.21 5.23
CA ILE A 39 10.71 -0.55 5.49
C ILE A 39 9.49 0.36 5.31
N GLU A 40 9.56 1.62 5.73
CA GLU A 40 8.46 2.59 5.61
C GLU A 40 8.14 2.91 4.14
N ILE A 41 9.17 2.99 3.30
CA ILE A 41 9.01 3.23 1.86
C ILE A 41 8.44 1.99 1.18
N ALA A 42 8.94 0.81 1.52
CA ALA A 42 8.46 -0.47 1.02
C ALA A 42 6.96 -0.67 1.33
N GLU A 43 6.56 -0.43 2.57
CA GLU A 43 5.17 -0.50 3.02
C GLU A 43 4.27 0.49 2.26
N SER A 44 4.74 1.73 2.06
CA SER A 44 3.97 2.74 1.30
C SER A 44 3.84 2.39 -0.18
N LEU A 45 4.87 1.77 -0.77
CA LEU A 45 4.81 1.21 -2.12
C LEU A 45 3.78 0.08 -2.23
N ALA A 46 3.64 -0.74 -1.19
CA ALA A 46 2.64 -1.80 -1.15
C ALA A 46 1.21 -1.24 -1.15
N VAL A 47 0.95 -0.17 -0.38
CA VAL A 47 -0.34 0.51 -0.43
C VAL A 47 -0.62 1.09 -1.81
N LEU A 48 0.34 1.78 -2.45
CA LEU A 48 0.14 2.34 -3.79
C LEU A 48 -0.20 1.24 -4.79
N LYS A 49 0.55 0.13 -4.80
CA LYS A 49 0.26 -1.00 -5.70
C LYS A 49 -1.08 -1.65 -5.41
N GLY A 50 -1.54 -1.60 -4.17
CA GLY A 50 -2.88 -2.04 -3.85
C GLY A 50 -3.97 -1.12 -4.42
N LEU A 51 -3.76 0.19 -4.41
CA LEU A 51 -4.69 1.15 -5.02
C LEU A 51 -4.73 1.06 -6.54
N GLU A 52 -3.57 0.88 -7.19
CA GLU A 52 -3.51 0.61 -8.63
C GLU A 52 -4.25 -0.68 -8.97
N LEU A 53 -3.99 -1.78 -8.24
CA LEU A 53 -4.68 -3.04 -8.43
C LEU A 53 -6.21 -2.92 -8.28
N ALA A 54 -6.66 -2.13 -7.29
CA ALA A 54 -8.07 -1.86 -7.11
C ALA A 54 -8.68 -1.10 -8.29
N SER A 55 -7.99 -0.06 -8.75
CA SER A 55 -8.41 0.74 -9.92
C SER A 55 -8.49 -0.13 -11.17
N ASP A 56 -7.46 -0.93 -11.45
CA ASP A 56 -7.41 -1.85 -12.58
C ASP A 56 -8.51 -2.93 -12.51
N SER A 57 -8.93 -3.28 -11.30
CA SER A 57 -10.02 -4.24 -11.03
C SER A 57 -11.40 -3.59 -10.93
N ASN A 58 -11.54 -2.29 -11.21
CA ASN A 58 -12.77 -1.50 -11.07
C ASN A 58 -13.39 -1.53 -9.65
N LEU A 59 -12.55 -1.67 -8.62
CA LEU A 59 -12.98 -1.65 -7.22
C LEU A 59 -12.99 -0.21 -6.70
N VAL A 60 -14.19 0.34 -6.53
CA VAL A 60 -14.42 1.77 -6.24
C VAL A 60 -14.19 2.12 -4.76
N THR A 61 -14.34 1.14 -3.87
CA THR A 61 -14.19 1.32 -2.42
C THR A 61 -13.28 0.23 -1.88
N VAL A 62 -12.17 0.62 -1.28
CA VAL A 62 -11.19 -0.30 -0.71
C VAL A 62 -10.87 0.16 0.69
N CYS A 63 -10.96 -0.75 1.66
CA CYS A 63 -10.51 -0.47 3.02
C CYS A 63 -9.08 -0.97 3.19
N LEU A 64 -8.17 -0.10 3.60
CA LEU A 64 -6.79 -0.47 3.91
C LEU A 64 -6.74 -1.12 5.30
N LYS A 65 -6.11 -2.30 5.38
CA LYS A 65 -5.75 -2.99 6.61
C LYS A 65 -4.23 -3.21 6.60
N SER A 66 -3.55 -2.70 7.61
CA SER A 66 -2.10 -2.84 7.80
C SER A 66 -1.81 -2.88 9.30
N ASP A 67 -0.79 -3.61 9.71
CA ASP A 67 -0.26 -3.62 11.08
C ASP A 67 0.83 -2.55 11.29
N SER A 68 1.28 -1.90 10.21
CA SER A 68 2.23 -0.80 10.25
C SER A 68 1.56 0.50 10.67
N SER A 69 1.88 0.95 11.89
CA SER A 69 1.43 2.25 12.41
C SER A 69 1.88 3.42 11.53
N VAL A 70 3.01 3.28 10.82
CA VAL A 70 3.50 4.26 9.85
C VAL A 70 2.54 4.35 8.67
N VAL A 71 2.10 3.22 8.11
CA VAL A 71 1.14 3.19 7.00
C VAL A 71 -0.21 3.78 7.40
N ILE A 72 -0.73 3.41 8.57
CA ILE A 72 -1.98 3.95 9.11
C ILE A 72 -1.87 5.46 9.34
N ASN A 73 -0.73 5.93 9.84
CA ASN A 73 -0.52 7.36 10.07
C ASN A 73 -0.33 8.12 8.75
N LEU A 74 0.35 7.54 7.76
CA LEU A 74 0.53 8.12 6.43
C LEU A 74 -0.79 8.23 5.66
N SER A 75 -1.67 7.23 5.76
CA SER A 75 -3.01 7.31 5.15
C SER A 75 -3.91 8.34 5.84
N LYS A 76 -3.68 8.63 7.12
CA LYS A 76 -4.44 9.61 7.92
C LYS A 76 -3.87 11.04 7.89
N SER A 77 -2.59 11.22 7.55
CA SER A 77 -1.89 12.49 7.71
C SER A 77 -1.87 13.35 6.44
N ASN A 78 -2.04 14.67 6.62
CA ASN A 78 -1.83 15.69 5.59
C ASN A 78 -0.32 16.03 5.44
N LEU A 79 0.57 15.04 5.39
CA LEU A 79 2.02 15.28 5.28
C LEU A 79 2.40 15.75 3.87
N LEU A 80 2.14 17.03 3.62
CA LEU A 80 2.63 17.83 2.51
C LEU A 80 3.97 18.46 2.92
N HIS A 81 5.08 17.72 2.92
CA HIS A 81 6.38 18.36 2.64
C HIS A 81 7.54 17.38 2.38
N LEU A 82 8.14 17.56 1.20
CA LEU A 82 9.53 17.30 0.80
C LEU A 82 10.06 15.85 0.79
N SER A 83 9.70 15.12 -0.26
CA SER A 83 10.56 14.18 -1.02
C SER A 83 9.70 13.55 -2.13
N GLU A 84 10.28 12.71 -3.01
CA GLU A 84 9.53 11.90 -4.00
C GLU A 84 8.33 11.15 -3.37
N PHE A 85 8.39 10.93 -2.05
CA PHE A 85 7.35 10.40 -1.17
C PHE A 85 6.05 11.21 -1.07
N GLY A 86 6.10 12.54 -1.26
CA GLY A 86 4.94 13.41 -1.10
C GLY A 86 3.84 13.21 -2.15
N TRP A 87 4.20 12.72 -3.35
CA TRP A 87 3.24 12.30 -4.37
C TRP A 87 2.51 11.02 -3.95
N PHE A 88 3.24 10.03 -3.44
CA PHE A 88 2.67 8.75 -2.98
C PHE A 88 1.62 8.98 -1.88
N CYS A 89 1.94 9.81 -0.87
CA CYS A 89 1.00 10.11 0.22
C CYS A 89 -0.28 10.81 -0.23
N ARG A 90 -0.27 11.56 -1.35
CA ARG A 90 -1.47 12.22 -1.89
C ARG A 90 -2.51 11.21 -2.38
N THR A 91 -2.07 10.11 -2.99
CA THR A 91 -2.95 9.03 -3.46
C THR A 91 -3.57 8.25 -2.30
N LEU A 92 -2.85 8.12 -1.18
CA LEU A 92 -3.32 7.39 0.00
C LEU A 92 -4.44 8.08 0.77
N ARG A 93 -4.58 9.41 0.67
CA ARG A 93 -5.60 10.20 1.39
C ARG A 93 -7.05 9.86 1.03
N HIS A 94 -7.28 9.19 -0.10
CA HIS A 94 -8.62 8.76 -0.51
C HIS A 94 -8.96 7.32 -0.10
N CYS A 95 -8.04 6.60 0.55
CA CYS A 95 -8.28 5.23 0.99
C CYS A 95 -8.74 5.21 2.46
N PRO A 96 -10.01 4.84 2.74
CA PRO A 96 -10.46 4.64 4.13
C PRO A 96 -9.67 3.50 4.79
N VAL A 97 -9.35 3.69 6.08
CA VAL A 97 -8.66 2.69 6.91
C VAL A 97 -9.68 1.93 7.74
N CYS A 98 -9.55 0.61 7.77
CA CYS A 98 -10.19 -0.31 8.70
C CYS A 98 -9.15 -0.68 9.77
#